data_AF-A0A4D7C7V0-F1
#
_entry.id   AF-A0A4D7C7V0-F1
#
_cell.length_a   1.000
_cell.length_b   1.000
_cell.length_c   1.000
_cell.angle_alpha   90.00
_cell.angle_beta   90.00
_cell.angle_gamma   90.00
#
_symmetry.space_group_name_H-M   'P 1'
#
loop_
_entity.id
_entity.type
_entity.pdbx_description
1 polymer ?
#
loop_
_entity_poly.entity_id
_entity_poly.type
_entity_poly.pdbx_seq_one_letter_code
_entity_poly.pdbx_strand_id
1 'polypeptide(L)'
;MRAVRAQALEDMSEARRFFADEYAMNRRLFNFPKPYVALIDGICMGGGVGVSWHGRYRVAGPKTLWAMPETGIGFFPDVGVSWQLARLQPGLGAWLALTGARLGAADCFWAGVATHHCPNQNALFSELLAVTAADAVETVLRKHHVDPGESPVAEQAADIARLFCSADLETITQALETHDAPWAEAARAALSTASPTALAVTLRHLHETLAMPFELAILQDYRLACRMLEHGDFLEGVRALLVDKDRNPRWQPPGEVDRFFR
;
A
#
# COMPACT_ATOMS: atom_id res chain seq x y z
N MET A 1 1.21 -4.61 -13.66
CA MET A 1 0.01 -5.45 -13.53
C MET A 1 -0.48 -6.08 -14.84
N ARG A 2 -0.95 -5.35 -15.89
CA ARG A 2 -1.37 -6.00 -17.17
C ARG A 2 -0.26 -6.85 -17.80
N ALA A 3 0.97 -6.33 -17.84
CA ALA A 3 2.14 -7.06 -18.35
C ALA A 3 2.44 -8.31 -17.51
N VAL A 4 2.48 -8.18 -16.18
CA VAL A 4 2.69 -9.30 -15.24
C VAL A 4 1.66 -10.41 -15.43
N ARG A 5 0.38 -10.05 -15.64
CA ARG A 5 -0.67 -11.04 -15.96
C ARG A 5 -0.39 -11.75 -17.28
N ALA A 6 -0.04 -11.01 -18.34
CA ALA A 6 0.27 -11.61 -19.64
C ALA A 6 1.45 -12.59 -19.54
N GLN A 7 2.53 -12.17 -18.86
CA GLN A 7 3.68 -13.02 -18.56
C GLN A 7 3.26 -14.26 -17.77
N ALA A 8 2.48 -14.13 -16.70
CA ALA A 8 2.04 -15.26 -15.89
C ALA A 8 1.20 -16.30 -16.68
N LEU A 9 0.43 -15.85 -17.68
CA LEU A 9 -0.35 -16.74 -18.54
C LEU A 9 0.49 -17.47 -19.59
N GLU A 10 1.61 -16.88 -20.01
CA GLU A 10 2.53 -17.47 -20.98
C GLU A 10 3.61 -18.33 -20.29
N ASP A 11 4.32 -17.74 -19.32
CA ASP A 11 5.31 -18.36 -18.46
C ASP A 11 5.34 -17.70 -17.06
N MET A 12 4.88 -18.47 -16.06
CA MET A 12 4.92 -18.09 -14.65
C MET A 12 6.33 -17.70 -14.16
N SER A 13 7.39 -18.21 -14.78
CA SER A 13 8.77 -17.88 -14.40
C SER A 13 9.11 -16.41 -14.63
N GLU A 14 8.56 -15.78 -15.67
CA GLU A 14 8.77 -14.37 -15.97
C GLU A 14 8.05 -13.46 -14.97
N ALA A 15 6.81 -13.77 -14.63
CA ALA A 15 6.05 -13.03 -13.63
C ALA A 15 6.72 -13.10 -12.24
N ARG A 16 7.27 -14.27 -11.87
CA ARG A 16 8.06 -14.41 -10.64
C ARG A 16 9.34 -13.56 -10.69
N ARG A 17 10.03 -13.54 -11.83
CA ARG A 17 11.24 -12.72 -12.02
C ARG A 17 10.93 -11.24 -11.86
N PHE A 18 9.82 -10.76 -12.41
CA PHE A 18 9.36 -9.38 -12.23
C PHE A 18 9.26 -9.02 -10.74
N PHE A 19 8.54 -9.82 -9.93
CA PHE A 19 8.42 -9.55 -8.49
C PHE A 19 9.74 -9.70 -7.75
N ALA A 20 10.61 -10.63 -8.16
CA ALA A 20 11.95 -10.76 -7.58
C ALA A 20 12.77 -9.47 -7.79
N ASP A 21 12.73 -8.91 -9.00
CA ASP A 21 13.46 -7.69 -9.36
C ASP A 21 12.85 -6.45 -8.66
N GLU A 22 11.52 -6.33 -8.63
CA GLU A 22 10.80 -5.25 -7.96
C GLU A 22 11.12 -5.25 -6.45
N TYR A 23 10.99 -6.39 -5.78
CA TYR A 23 11.20 -6.48 -4.33
C TYR A 23 12.68 -6.35 -3.97
N ALA A 24 13.60 -6.80 -4.82
CA ALA A 24 15.03 -6.52 -4.67
C ALA A 24 15.33 -5.02 -4.76
N MET A 25 14.64 -4.29 -5.65
CA MET A 25 14.73 -2.82 -5.72
C MET A 25 14.13 -2.16 -4.47
N ASN A 26 12.94 -2.55 -4.01
CA ASN A 26 12.33 -1.98 -2.80
C ASN A 26 13.24 -2.17 -1.58
N ARG A 27 13.86 -3.34 -1.45
CA ARG A 27 14.85 -3.65 -0.40
C ARG A 27 16.10 -2.78 -0.48
N ARG A 28 16.57 -2.46 -1.68
CA ARG A 28 17.68 -1.51 -1.88
C ARG A 28 17.28 -0.08 -1.52
N LEU A 29 16.04 0.33 -1.82
CA LEU A 29 15.53 1.65 -1.44
C LEU A 29 15.42 1.79 0.08
N PHE A 30 14.91 0.77 0.77
CA PHE A 30 14.82 0.76 2.24
C PHE A 30 16.19 0.95 2.91
N ASN A 31 17.23 0.29 2.38
CA ASN A 31 18.58 0.37 2.90
C ASN A 31 19.45 1.43 2.20
N PHE A 32 18.85 2.37 1.46
CA PHE A 32 19.64 3.28 0.62
C PHE A 32 20.47 4.24 1.49
N PRO A 33 21.81 4.29 1.32
CA PRO A 33 22.69 4.98 2.27
C PRO A 33 22.72 6.51 2.10
N LYS A 34 22.14 7.02 1.02
CA LYS A 34 22.08 8.46 0.73
C LYS A 34 20.65 8.98 0.91
N PRO A 35 20.46 10.28 1.15
CA PRO A 35 19.13 10.88 1.11
C PRO A 35 18.39 10.52 -0.18
N TYR A 36 17.21 9.93 -0.04
CA TYR A 36 16.28 9.65 -1.14
C TYR A 36 15.03 10.49 -0.91
N VAL A 37 14.66 11.29 -1.92
CA VAL A 37 13.49 12.18 -1.89
C VAL A 37 12.51 11.74 -2.96
N ALA A 38 11.36 11.22 -2.53
CA ALA A 38 10.23 10.94 -3.42
C ALA A 38 9.33 12.17 -3.51
N LEU A 39 9.20 12.73 -4.72
CA LEU A 39 8.22 13.78 -5.02
C LEU A 39 6.94 13.12 -5.55
N ILE A 40 5.89 13.14 -4.74
CA ILE A 40 4.61 12.47 -5.02
C ILE A 40 3.58 13.56 -5.36
N ASP A 41 3.31 13.81 -6.64
CA ASP A 41 2.26 14.75 -7.07
C ASP A 41 1.35 14.09 -8.12
N GLY A 42 0.39 13.32 -7.63
CA GLY A 42 -0.52 12.52 -8.44
C GLY A 42 -0.87 11.20 -7.78
N ILE A 43 -1.33 10.26 -8.61
CA ILE A 43 -1.70 8.91 -8.17
C ILE A 43 -0.44 8.13 -7.80
N CYS A 44 -0.39 7.64 -6.56
CA CYS A 44 0.70 6.80 -6.03
C CYS A 44 0.09 5.54 -5.41
N MET A 45 0.14 4.42 -6.13
CA MET A 45 -0.50 3.16 -5.72
C MET A 45 0.41 1.97 -6.03
N GLY A 46 0.34 0.92 -5.22
CA GLY A 46 1.12 -0.32 -5.37
C GLY A 46 2.61 -0.06 -5.54
N GLY A 47 3.19 -0.45 -6.68
CA GLY A 47 4.61 -0.21 -6.99
C GLY A 47 5.06 1.25 -6.87
N GLY A 48 4.17 2.23 -7.12
CA GLY A 48 4.45 3.65 -6.88
C GLY A 48 4.72 3.97 -5.41
N VAL A 49 3.98 3.30 -4.51
CA VAL A 49 4.22 3.34 -3.07
C VAL A 49 5.54 2.64 -2.74
N GLY A 50 5.80 1.49 -3.34
CA GLY A 50 7.05 0.75 -3.18
C GLY A 50 8.30 1.53 -3.58
N VAL A 51 8.25 2.40 -4.59
CA VAL A 51 9.40 3.25 -4.96
C VAL A 51 9.51 4.54 -4.14
N SER A 52 8.53 4.84 -3.29
CA SER A 52 8.44 6.12 -2.58
C SER A 52 8.55 5.98 -1.07
N TRP A 53 7.73 5.12 -0.44
CA TRP A 53 7.57 5.09 1.02
C TRP A 53 8.78 4.55 1.79
N HIS A 54 9.59 3.69 1.17
CA HIS A 54 10.89 3.26 1.72
C HIS A 54 11.94 4.38 1.79
N GLY A 55 11.72 5.46 1.05
CA GLY A 55 12.59 6.62 1.04
C GLY A 55 12.58 7.39 2.35
N ARG A 56 13.74 7.94 2.73
CA ARG A 56 13.85 8.80 3.92
C ARG A 56 12.92 10.01 3.86
N TYR A 57 12.76 10.61 2.69
CA TYR A 57 11.88 11.76 2.48
C TYR A 57 10.82 11.45 1.43
N ARG A 58 9.56 11.63 1.79
CA ARG A 58 8.41 11.57 0.86
C ARG A 58 7.66 12.89 0.93
N VAL A 59 7.53 13.58 -0.19
CA VAL A 59 6.94 14.91 -0.29
C VAL A 59 5.63 14.80 -1.07
N ALA A 60 4.51 15.05 -0.39
CA ALA A 60 3.20 15.10 -1.02
C ALA A 60 3.02 16.45 -1.73
N GLY A 61 2.53 16.41 -2.96
CA GLY A 61 2.06 17.54 -3.75
C GLY A 61 0.54 17.68 -3.65
N PRO A 62 -0.03 18.76 -4.22
CA PRO A 62 -1.46 19.05 -4.08
C PRO A 62 -2.36 18.01 -4.77
N LYS A 63 -1.84 17.23 -5.74
CA LYS A 63 -2.61 16.20 -6.45
C LYS A 63 -2.36 14.80 -5.90
N THR A 64 -1.69 14.68 -4.75
CA THR A 64 -1.39 13.38 -4.13
C THR A 64 -2.67 12.60 -3.91
N LEU A 65 -2.71 11.39 -4.47
CA LEU A 65 -3.73 10.40 -4.20
C LEU A 65 -3.03 9.06 -3.95
N TRP A 66 -2.88 8.72 -2.68
CA TRP A 66 -2.15 7.54 -2.23
C TRP A 66 -3.12 6.41 -1.88
N ALA A 67 -2.84 5.16 -2.27
CA ALA A 67 -3.63 3.99 -1.84
C ALA A 67 -2.89 2.66 -2.06
N MET A 68 -3.34 1.60 -1.38
CA MET A 68 -2.96 0.20 -1.64
C MET A 68 -4.21 -0.62 -2.03
N PRO A 69 -4.67 -0.58 -3.29
CA PRO A 69 -5.93 -1.20 -3.73
C PRO A 69 -5.80 -2.68 -4.13
N GLU A 70 -4.74 -3.37 -3.73
CA GLU A 70 -4.36 -4.70 -4.22
C GLU A 70 -5.38 -5.79 -3.91
N THR A 71 -6.09 -5.71 -2.77
CA THR A 71 -7.14 -6.66 -2.40
C THR A 71 -8.29 -6.68 -3.41
N GLY A 72 -8.57 -5.53 -4.04
CA GLY A 72 -9.57 -5.39 -5.10
C GLY A 72 -9.17 -6.01 -6.44
N ILE A 73 -7.90 -6.39 -6.62
CA ILE A 73 -7.41 -7.12 -7.80
C ILE A 73 -6.96 -8.55 -7.46
N GLY A 74 -7.35 -9.09 -6.32
CA GLY A 74 -6.98 -10.46 -5.94
C GLY A 74 -5.53 -10.62 -5.49
N PHE A 75 -4.95 -9.56 -4.91
CA PHE A 75 -3.57 -9.51 -4.44
C PHE A 75 -3.49 -8.88 -3.05
N PHE A 76 -2.28 -8.71 -2.50
CA PHE A 76 -2.09 -8.11 -1.18
C PHE A 76 -1.19 -6.87 -1.30
N PRO A 77 -1.22 -5.93 -0.33
CA PRO A 77 -0.31 -4.79 -0.28
C PRO A 77 1.15 -5.26 -0.15
N ASP A 78 1.83 -5.34 -1.27
CA ASP A 78 3.15 -5.97 -1.41
C ASP A 78 4.28 -4.95 -1.31
N VAL A 79 5.35 -5.12 -2.09
CA VAL A 79 6.50 -4.19 -2.20
C VAL A 79 7.13 -3.79 -0.86
N GLY A 80 6.95 -4.60 0.19
CA GLY A 80 7.43 -4.38 1.55
C GLY A 80 6.59 -3.39 2.36
N VAL A 81 5.50 -2.85 1.81
CA VAL A 81 4.71 -1.83 2.51
C VAL A 81 3.77 -2.41 3.54
N SER A 82 3.43 -3.70 3.47
CA SER A 82 2.74 -4.39 4.59
C SER A 82 3.48 -4.22 5.92
N TRP A 83 4.83 -4.24 5.89
CA TRP A 83 5.65 -4.01 7.07
C TRP A 83 5.48 -2.58 7.64
N GLN A 84 5.31 -1.58 6.78
CA GLN A 84 5.11 -0.18 7.17
C GLN A 84 3.69 0.08 7.63
N LEU A 85 2.70 -0.45 6.88
CA LEU A 85 1.28 -0.39 7.20
C LEU A 85 1.01 -0.95 8.59
N ALA A 86 1.58 -2.11 8.92
CA ALA A 86 1.43 -2.72 10.23
C ALA A 86 1.91 -1.83 11.40
N ARG A 87 2.77 -0.84 11.12
CA ARG A 87 3.38 0.07 12.12
C ARG A 87 2.75 1.46 12.13
N LEU A 88 1.70 1.68 11.34
CA LEU A 88 0.88 2.89 11.45
C LEU A 88 0.07 2.91 12.75
N GLN A 89 -0.66 4.00 12.98
CA GLN A 89 -1.61 4.12 14.08
C GLN A 89 -2.56 2.90 14.15
N PRO A 90 -3.03 2.51 15.35
CA PRO A 90 -3.88 1.33 15.52
C PRO A 90 -5.04 1.28 14.51
N GLY A 91 -5.23 0.13 13.85
CA GLY A 91 -6.26 -0.10 12.84
C GLY A 91 -6.05 0.61 11.49
N LEU A 92 -5.28 1.71 11.43
CA LEU A 92 -5.11 2.51 10.20
C LEU A 92 -4.49 1.69 9.07
N GLY A 93 -3.40 0.95 9.38
CA GLY A 93 -2.74 0.08 8.41
C GLY A 93 -3.67 -0.98 7.83
N ALA A 94 -4.44 -1.65 8.69
CA ALA A 94 -5.41 -2.67 8.27
C ALA A 94 -6.55 -2.07 7.43
N TRP A 95 -7.08 -0.92 7.82
CA TRP A 95 -8.09 -0.21 7.03
C TRP A 95 -7.58 0.13 5.63
N LEU A 96 -6.40 0.76 5.52
CA LEU A 96 -5.79 1.12 4.23
C LEU A 96 -5.55 -0.12 3.36
N ALA A 97 -4.98 -1.17 3.96
CA ALA A 97 -4.59 -2.40 3.28
C ALA A 97 -5.78 -3.22 2.77
N LEU A 98 -6.84 -3.34 3.57
CA LEU A 98 -8.00 -4.17 3.25
C LEU A 98 -8.95 -3.47 2.29
N THR A 99 -9.15 -2.16 2.46
CA THR A 99 -10.19 -1.40 1.73
C THR A 99 -9.65 -0.68 0.51
N GLY A 100 -8.33 -0.47 0.39
CA GLY A 100 -7.75 0.37 -0.64
C GLY A 100 -8.16 1.84 -0.51
N ALA A 101 -8.50 2.29 0.70
CA ALA A 101 -8.86 3.68 0.98
C ALA A 101 -7.78 4.64 0.49
N ARG A 102 -8.23 5.82 0.06
CA ARG A 102 -7.39 6.81 -0.60
C ARG A 102 -7.06 7.94 0.35
N LEU A 103 -5.79 8.31 0.40
CA LEU A 103 -5.29 9.42 1.19
C LEU A 103 -4.92 10.60 0.30
N GLY A 104 -5.42 11.78 0.65
CA GLY A 104 -4.95 13.06 0.09
C GLY A 104 -3.63 13.51 0.73
N ALA A 105 -3.14 14.69 0.36
CA ALA A 105 -1.88 15.22 0.89
C ALA A 105 -1.90 15.41 2.42
N ALA A 106 -2.99 15.97 2.97
CA ALA A 106 -3.15 16.17 4.42
C ALA A 106 -3.20 14.85 5.17
N ASP A 107 -3.96 13.88 4.67
CA ASP A 107 -4.03 12.54 5.28
C ASP A 107 -2.71 11.80 5.19
N CYS A 108 -1.99 11.90 4.05
CA CYS A 108 -0.67 11.29 3.93
C CYS A 108 0.31 11.86 4.97
N PHE A 109 0.29 13.17 5.17
CA PHE A 109 1.15 13.83 6.17
C PHE A 109 0.77 13.41 7.59
N TRP A 110 -0.52 13.47 7.93
CA TRP A 110 -1.03 13.07 9.26
C TRP A 110 -0.78 11.58 9.58
N ALA A 111 -0.99 10.70 8.60
CA ALA A 111 -0.75 9.26 8.73
C ALA A 111 0.75 8.91 8.80
N GLY A 112 1.65 9.86 8.55
CA GLY A 112 3.09 9.58 8.47
C GLY A 112 3.49 8.80 7.21
N VAL A 113 2.66 8.80 6.18
CA VAL A 113 2.97 8.27 4.83
C VAL A 113 3.77 9.29 4.03
N ALA A 114 3.49 10.58 4.18
CA ALA A 114 4.33 11.68 3.70
C ALA A 114 5.11 12.31 4.87
N THR A 115 6.36 12.69 4.62
CA THR A 115 7.19 13.42 5.59
C THR A 115 7.02 14.93 5.50
N HIS A 116 6.65 15.43 4.32
CA HIS A 116 6.49 16.84 4.02
C HIS A 116 5.36 17.00 3.01
N HIS A 117 4.74 18.17 2.97
CA HIS A 117 3.89 18.62 1.88
C HIS A 117 4.51 19.86 1.22
N CYS A 118 4.49 19.93 -0.11
CA CYS A 118 5.01 21.05 -0.89
C CYS A 118 4.12 21.30 -2.12
N PRO A 119 3.39 22.42 -2.18
CA PRO A 119 2.57 22.78 -3.34
C PRO A 119 3.35 22.97 -4.64
N ASN A 120 4.58 23.49 -4.56
CA ASN A 120 5.43 23.78 -5.72
C ASN A 120 6.66 22.86 -5.75
N GLN A 121 6.44 21.60 -6.14
CA GLN A 121 7.51 20.60 -6.21
C GLN A 121 8.58 20.91 -7.27
N ASN A 122 8.26 21.71 -8.31
CA ASN A 122 9.25 22.11 -9.31
C ASN A 122 10.31 23.07 -8.72
N ALA A 123 9.88 24.01 -7.87
CA ALA A 123 10.78 24.90 -7.16
C ALA A 123 11.65 24.12 -6.17
N LEU A 124 11.04 23.21 -5.41
CA LEU A 124 11.76 22.30 -4.51
C LEU A 124 12.79 21.46 -5.27
N PHE A 125 12.40 20.82 -6.37
CA PHE A 125 13.29 19.99 -7.18
C PHE A 125 14.50 20.80 -7.70
N SER A 126 14.26 22.02 -8.18
CA SER A 126 15.32 22.91 -8.66
C SER A 126 16.35 23.23 -7.57
N GLU A 127 15.90 23.46 -6.33
CA GLU A 127 16.79 23.73 -5.21
C GLU A 127 17.52 22.46 -4.72
N LEU A 128 16.86 21.31 -4.73
CA LEU A 128 17.48 20.02 -4.40
C LEU A 128 18.62 19.65 -5.34
N LEU A 129 18.55 20.02 -6.63
CA LEU A 129 19.63 19.79 -7.60
C LEU A 129 20.93 20.56 -7.26
N ALA A 130 20.83 21.65 -6.51
CA ALA A 130 21.98 22.44 -6.08
C ALA A 130 22.60 21.93 -4.76
N VAL A 131 21.97 20.95 -4.10
CA VAL A 131 22.44 20.42 -2.81
C VAL A 131 23.63 19.48 -3.02
N THR A 132 24.74 19.79 -2.37
CA THR A 132 25.98 18.98 -2.42
C THR A 132 26.25 18.20 -1.13
N ALA A 133 25.66 18.62 -0.01
CA ALA A 133 25.80 17.98 1.29
C ALA A 133 24.51 17.26 1.70
N ALA A 134 24.61 16.03 2.17
CA ALA A 134 23.46 15.17 2.47
C ALA A 134 22.57 15.71 3.60
N ASP A 135 23.15 16.40 4.58
CA ASP A 135 22.48 17.03 5.71
C ASP A 135 21.69 18.29 5.31
N ALA A 136 22.08 18.98 4.23
CA ALA A 136 21.36 20.14 3.73
C ALA A 136 20.02 19.81 3.06
N VAL A 137 19.78 18.54 2.69
CA VAL A 137 18.51 18.09 2.07
C VAL A 137 17.32 18.39 2.98
N GLU A 138 17.44 18.11 4.28
CA GLU A 138 16.36 18.34 5.23
C GLU A 138 16.04 19.83 5.41
N THR A 139 17.08 20.69 5.39
CA THR A 139 16.91 22.14 5.46
C THR A 139 16.09 22.65 4.26
N VAL A 140 16.41 22.19 3.05
CA VAL A 140 15.65 22.55 1.84
C VAL A 140 14.20 22.05 1.93
N LEU A 141 13.99 20.81 2.37
CA LEU A 141 12.64 20.26 2.53
C LEU A 141 11.80 21.04 3.54
N ARG A 142 12.38 21.41 4.69
CA ARG A 142 11.70 22.23 5.71
C ARG A 142 11.36 23.63 5.19
N LYS A 143 12.25 24.24 4.41
CA LYS A 143 12.02 25.56 3.78
C LYS A 143 10.80 25.54 2.84
N HIS A 144 10.63 24.46 2.09
CA HIS A 144 9.54 24.30 1.11
C HIS A 144 8.28 23.65 1.69
N HIS A 145 8.31 23.24 2.96
CA HIS A 145 7.18 22.63 3.62
C HIS A 145 6.06 23.66 3.84
N VAL A 146 4.85 23.27 3.45
CA VAL A 146 3.63 24.02 3.76
C VAL A 146 2.68 23.06 4.45
N ASP A 147 2.07 23.50 5.56
CA ASP A 147 1.05 22.73 6.25
C ASP A 147 -0.08 22.37 5.26
N PRO A 148 -0.37 21.06 5.04
CA PRO A 148 -1.42 20.64 4.13
C PRO A 148 -2.85 20.89 4.67
N GLY A 149 -2.98 21.33 5.93
CA GLY A 149 -4.26 21.57 6.58
C GLY A 149 -4.83 20.33 7.28
N GLU A 150 -6.12 20.38 7.59
CA GLU A 150 -6.80 19.32 8.34
C GLU A 150 -6.88 18.02 7.55
N SER A 151 -6.71 16.90 8.25
CA SER A 151 -6.85 15.55 7.68
C SER A 151 -8.26 15.01 8.00
N PRO A 152 -9.12 14.77 6.99
CA PRO A 152 -10.40 14.11 7.20
C PRO A 152 -10.29 12.73 7.84
N VAL A 153 -9.19 12.01 7.58
CA VAL A 153 -8.94 10.69 8.20
C VAL A 153 -8.62 10.82 9.69
N ALA A 154 -7.98 11.92 10.11
CA ALA A 154 -7.70 12.17 11.52
C ALA A 154 -8.97 12.23 12.38
N GLU A 155 -10.05 12.78 11.85
CA GLU A 155 -11.35 12.85 12.53
C GLU A 155 -11.98 11.46 12.76
N GLN A 156 -11.63 10.49 11.91
CA GLN A 156 -12.18 9.13 11.90
C GLN A 156 -11.26 8.13 12.62
N ALA A 157 -10.08 8.56 13.05
CA ALA A 157 -9.00 7.69 13.53
C ALA A 157 -9.41 6.81 14.72
N ALA A 158 -10.21 7.35 15.65
CA ALA A 158 -10.67 6.60 16.82
C ALA A 158 -11.61 5.44 16.43
N ASP A 159 -12.51 5.68 15.48
CA ASP A 159 -13.40 4.63 14.99
C ASP A 159 -12.66 3.63 14.11
N ILE A 160 -11.74 4.08 13.24
CA ILE A 160 -10.87 3.18 12.46
C ILE A 160 -10.09 2.25 13.40
N ALA A 161 -9.49 2.79 14.46
CA ALA A 161 -8.78 2.00 15.46
C ALA A 161 -9.68 0.98 16.13
N ARG A 162 -10.89 1.36 16.53
CA ARG A 162 -11.86 0.46 17.16
C ARG A 162 -12.32 -0.65 16.21
N LEU A 163 -12.50 -0.34 14.93
CA LEU A 163 -13.12 -1.23 13.94
C LEU A 163 -12.12 -2.16 13.22
N PHE A 164 -10.85 -1.76 13.08
CA PHE A 164 -9.84 -2.49 12.28
C PHE A 164 -8.66 -3.07 13.07
N CYS A 165 -8.71 -3.06 14.41
CA CYS A 165 -7.61 -3.58 15.25
C CYS A 165 -7.64 -5.10 15.47
N SER A 166 -8.69 -5.81 15.05
CA SER A 166 -8.76 -7.26 15.19
C SER A 166 -7.86 -7.99 14.17
N ALA A 167 -7.31 -9.13 14.56
CA ALA A 167 -6.64 -10.07 13.65
C ALA A 167 -7.59 -11.02 12.92
N ASP A 168 -8.89 -10.89 13.19
CA ASP A 168 -9.94 -11.70 12.59
C ASP A 168 -10.83 -10.84 11.67
N LEU A 169 -10.95 -11.28 10.42
CA LEU A 169 -11.68 -10.55 9.37
C LEU A 169 -13.19 -10.56 9.61
N GLU A 170 -13.72 -11.63 10.21
CA GLU A 170 -15.14 -11.72 10.56
C GLU A 170 -15.48 -10.68 11.63
N THR A 171 -14.65 -10.57 12.67
CA THR A 171 -14.77 -9.53 13.70
C THR A 171 -14.75 -8.12 13.11
N ILE A 172 -13.83 -7.81 12.17
CA ILE A 172 -13.78 -6.50 11.49
C ILE A 172 -15.07 -6.24 10.72
N THR A 173 -15.53 -7.24 9.95
CA THR A 173 -16.71 -7.12 9.10
C THR A 173 -17.96 -6.89 9.95
N GLN A 174 -18.14 -7.66 11.03
CA GLN A 174 -19.26 -7.52 11.96
C GLN A 174 -19.24 -6.18 12.70
N ALA A 175 -18.05 -5.71 13.11
CA ALA A 175 -17.92 -4.42 13.77
C ALA A 175 -18.34 -3.26 12.85
N LEU A 176 -18.09 -3.38 11.54
CA LEU A 176 -18.48 -2.40 10.53
C LEU A 176 -19.99 -2.35 10.27
N GLU A 177 -20.75 -3.44 10.46
CA GLU A 177 -22.19 -3.49 10.16
C GLU A 177 -23.01 -2.43 10.92
N THR A 178 -22.54 -2.04 12.10
CA THR A 178 -23.27 -1.13 13.01
C THR A 178 -22.78 0.32 12.98
N HIS A 179 -21.84 0.66 12.08
CA HIS A 179 -21.28 2.01 11.99
C HIS A 179 -21.71 2.73 10.70
N ASP A 180 -22.53 3.78 10.83
CA ASP A 180 -23.21 4.45 9.72
C ASP A 180 -22.46 5.65 9.11
N ALA A 181 -21.14 5.70 9.26
CA ALA A 181 -20.34 6.76 8.65
C ALA A 181 -20.10 6.48 7.15
N PRO A 182 -20.07 7.53 6.27
CA PRO A 182 -19.84 7.34 4.83
C PRO A 182 -18.54 6.57 4.49
N TRP A 183 -17.48 6.78 5.26
CA TRP A 183 -16.21 6.08 5.08
C TRP A 183 -16.30 4.58 5.43
N ALA A 184 -17.14 4.23 6.39
CA ALA A 184 -17.36 2.84 6.79
C ALA A 184 -18.28 2.11 5.81
N GLU A 185 -19.27 2.80 5.23
CA GLU A 185 -20.01 2.26 4.10
C GLU A 185 -19.11 1.97 2.90
N ALA A 186 -18.20 2.89 2.58
CA ALA A 186 -17.19 2.66 1.54
C ALA A 186 -16.27 1.48 1.88
N ALA A 187 -15.88 1.33 3.14
CA ALA A 187 -15.11 0.17 3.60
C ALA A 187 -15.88 -1.15 3.44
N ARG A 188 -17.16 -1.21 3.86
CA ARG A 188 -18.03 -2.39 3.68
C ARG A 188 -18.17 -2.77 2.21
N ALA A 189 -18.38 -1.78 1.33
CA ALA A 189 -18.46 -1.99 -0.11
C ALA A 189 -17.14 -2.50 -0.71
N ALA A 190 -15.99 -1.99 -0.24
CA ALA A 190 -14.68 -2.47 -0.68
C ALA A 190 -14.43 -3.92 -0.24
N LEU A 191 -14.70 -4.25 1.03
CA LEU A 191 -14.51 -5.61 1.56
C LEU A 191 -15.41 -6.63 0.86
N SER A 192 -16.67 -6.29 0.55
CA SER A 192 -17.62 -7.22 -0.07
C SER A 192 -17.31 -7.54 -1.53
N THR A 193 -16.50 -6.71 -2.21
CA THR A 193 -16.15 -6.87 -3.63
C THR A 193 -14.71 -7.36 -3.84
N ALA A 194 -13.86 -7.30 -2.80
CA ALA A 194 -12.49 -7.80 -2.85
C ALA A 194 -12.40 -9.34 -2.84
N SER A 195 -11.23 -9.88 -3.19
CA SER A 195 -10.98 -11.32 -3.09
C SER A 195 -10.94 -11.75 -1.61
N PRO A 196 -11.74 -12.75 -1.19
CA PRO A 196 -11.73 -13.26 0.19
C PRO A 196 -10.34 -13.79 0.60
N THR A 197 -9.64 -14.47 -0.32
CA THR A 197 -8.29 -14.96 -0.10
C THR A 197 -7.31 -13.80 0.10
N ALA A 198 -7.39 -12.77 -0.75
CA ALA A 198 -6.53 -11.60 -0.65
C ALA A 198 -6.71 -10.85 0.67
N LEU A 199 -7.96 -10.67 1.13
CA LEU A 199 -8.26 -10.04 2.42
C LEU A 199 -7.64 -10.83 3.58
N ALA A 200 -7.83 -12.15 3.59
CA ALA A 200 -7.32 -13.00 4.66
C ALA A 200 -5.78 -13.07 4.68
N VAL A 201 -5.14 -13.18 3.50
CA VAL A 201 -3.68 -13.10 3.37
C VAL A 201 -3.16 -11.75 3.85
N THR A 202 -3.80 -10.65 3.44
CA THR A 202 -3.41 -9.30 3.82
C THR A 202 -3.46 -9.10 5.33
N LEU A 203 -4.60 -9.45 5.96
CA LEU A 203 -4.77 -9.27 7.39
C LEU A 203 -3.75 -10.08 8.19
N ARG A 204 -3.54 -11.34 7.82
CA ARG A 204 -2.53 -12.18 8.47
C ARG A 204 -1.12 -11.63 8.30
N HIS A 205 -0.76 -11.22 7.08
CA HIS A 205 0.58 -10.71 6.78
C HIS A 205 0.90 -9.43 7.56
N LEU A 206 -0.05 -8.51 7.68
CA LEU A 206 0.11 -7.32 8.53
C LEU A 206 0.47 -7.70 9.98
N HIS A 207 -0.24 -8.67 10.56
CA HIS A 207 0.03 -9.13 11.92
C HIS A 207 1.39 -9.83 12.05
N GLU A 208 1.73 -10.74 11.14
CA GLU A 208 3.00 -11.46 11.18
C GLU A 208 4.21 -10.52 11.01
N THR A 209 4.10 -9.49 10.15
CA THR A 209 5.20 -8.55 9.89
C THR A 209 5.55 -7.64 11.07
N LEU A 210 4.69 -7.52 12.09
CA LEU A 210 5.01 -6.81 13.33
C LEU A 210 6.21 -7.44 14.06
N ALA A 211 6.32 -8.76 14.00
CA ALA A 211 7.41 -9.53 14.62
C ALA A 211 8.62 -9.75 13.68
N MET A 212 8.58 -9.24 12.45
CA MET A 212 9.62 -9.45 11.46
C MET A 212 10.52 -8.22 11.28
N PRO A 213 11.84 -8.40 11.10
CA PRO A 213 12.67 -7.39 10.47
C PRO A 213 12.24 -7.21 9.00
N PHE A 214 12.45 -6.02 8.45
CA PHE A 214 12.04 -5.68 7.09
C PHE A 214 12.56 -6.67 6.03
N GLU A 215 13.80 -7.13 6.16
CA GLU A 215 14.42 -8.10 5.25
C GLU A 215 13.65 -9.44 5.16
N LEU A 216 13.04 -9.88 6.26
CA LEU A 216 12.22 -11.08 6.28
C LEU A 216 10.80 -10.79 5.75
N ALA A 217 10.26 -9.62 6.03
CA ALA A 217 8.95 -9.21 5.51
C ALA A 217 8.96 -9.11 3.97
N ILE A 218 9.94 -8.44 3.37
CA ILE A 218 10.04 -8.32 1.90
C ILE A 218 10.32 -9.67 1.21
N LEU A 219 11.01 -10.60 1.90
CA LEU A 219 11.15 -11.97 1.41
C LEU A 219 9.83 -12.74 1.50
N GLN A 220 9.05 -12.52 2.56
CA GLN A 220 7.71 -13.09 2.69
C GLN A 220 6.77 -12.55 1.61
N ASP A 221 6.83 -11.25 1.28
CA ASP A 221 6.12 -10.66 0.14
C ASP A 221 6.42 -11.43 -1.15
N TYR A 222 7.69 -11.70 -1.45
CA TYR A 222 8.06 -12.48 -2.64
C TYR A 222 7.37 -13.85 -2.70
N ARG A 223 7.38 -14.56 -1.59
CA ARG A 223 6.77 -15.90 -1.51
C ARG A 223 5.25 -15.83 -1.63
N LEU A 224 4.63 -14.84 -0.98
CA LEU A 224 3.19 -14.57 -1.10
C LEU A 224 2.81 -14.22 -2.52
N ALA A 225 3.58 -13.35 -3.19
CA ALA A 225 3.36 -12.96 -4.59
C ALA A 225 3.37 -14.17 -5.52
N CYS A 226 4.35 -15.06 -5.38
CA CYS A 226 4.43 -16.29 -6.16
C CYS A 226 3.20 -17.19 -5.95
N ARG A 227 2.77 -17.39 -4.71
CA ARG A 227 1.60 -18.25 -4.40
C ARG A 227 0.28 -17.60 -4.80
N MET A 228 0.18 -16.28 -4.73
CA MET A 228 -0.99 -15.52 -5.20
C MET A 228 -1.11 -15.55 -6.73
N LEU A 229 0.01 -15.53 -7.46
CA LEU A 229 0.04 -15.78 -8.90
C LEU A 229 -0.49 -17.18 -9.24
N GLU A 230 -0.02 -18.20 -8.52
CA GLU A 230 -0.47 -19.60 -8.70
C GLU A 230 -1.94 -19.80 -8.32
N HIS A 231 -2.43 -19.06 -7.32
CA HIS A 231 -3.83 -19.14 -6.91
C HIS A 231 -4.76 -18.72 -8.04
N GLY A 232 -4.47 -17.61 -8.73
CA GLY A 232 -5.22 -17.17 -9.91
C GLY A 232 -6.19 -16.01 -9.69
N ASP A 233 -6.56 -15.68 -8.45
CA ASP A 233 -7.39 -14.50 -8.14
C ASP A 233 -6.74 -13.21 -8.64
N PHE A 234 -5.41 -13.10 -8.57
CA PHE A 234 -4.68 -11.96 -9.18
C PHE A 234 -4.94 -11.85 -10.69
N LEU A 235 -4.88 -12.98 -11.41
CA LEU A 235 -5.07 -13.00 -12.86
C LEU A 235 -6.51 -12.62 -13.22
N GLU A 236 -7.47 -13.04 -12.41
CA GLU A 236 -8.88 -12.70 -12.56
C GLU A 236 -9.18 -11.24 -12.22
N GLY A 237 -8.66 -10.72 -11.11
CA GLY A 237 -8.84 -9.34 -10.71
C GLY A 237 -8.23 -8.36 -11.71
N VAL A 238 -7.03 -8.66 -12.21
CA VAL A 238 -6.41 -7.87 -13.28
C VAL A 238 -7.21 -7.96 -14.58
N ARG A 239 -7.79 -9.12 -14.92
CA ARG A 239 -8.70 -9.25 -16.07
C ARG A 239 -9.89 -8.31 -15.90
N ALA A 240 -10.63 -8.46 -14.82
CA ALA A 240 -11.88 -7.74 -14.56
C ALA A 240 -11.69 -6.22 -14.50
N LEU A 241 -10.59 -5.75 -13.89
CA LEU A 241 -10.38 -4.31 -13.67
C LEU A 241 -9.62 -3.63 -14.81
N LEU A 242 -8.59 -4.27 -15.38
CA LEU A 242 -7.62 -3.60 -16.25
C LEU A 242 -7.62 -4.10 -17.71
N VAL A 243 -8.12 -5.31 -17.97
CA VAL A 243 -8.18 -5.87 -19.32
C VAL A 243 -9.58 -5.68 -19.90
N ASP A 244 -10.57 -6.38 -19.33
CA ASP A 244 -11.95 -6.38 -19.82
C ASP A 244 -12.75 -5.20 -19.27
N LYS A 245 -12.34 -4.69 -18.09
CA LYS A 245 -12.96 -3.54 -17.41
C LYS A 245 -14.45 -3.76 -17.08
N ASP A 246 -14.85 -5.01 -16.89
CA ASP A 246 -16.22 -5.40 -16.51
C ASP A 246 -16.52 -5.16 -15.03
N ARG A 247 -15.48 -5.00 -14.19
CA ARG A 247 -15.58 -4.87 -12.73
C ARG A 247 -16.37 -6.01 -12.07
N ASN A 248 -16.34 -7.20 -12.66
CA ASN A 248 -17.06 -8.37 -12.18
C ASN A 248 -16.12 -9.59 -12.05
N PRO A 249 -15.15 -9.54 -11.13
CA PRO A 249 -14.21 -10.62 -10.91
C PRO A 249 -14.91 -11.85 -10.31
N ARG A 250 -14.52 -13.03 -10.77
CA ARG A 250 -14.98 -14.33 -10.26
C ARG A 250 -13.95 -14.92 -9.33
N TRP A 251 -13.96 -14.47 -8.08
CA TRP A 251 -13.04 -14.95 -7.06
C TRP A 251 -13.20 -16.44 -6.77
N GLN A 252 -12.09 -17.10 -6.47
CA GLN A 252 -12.12 -18.44 -5.91
C GLN A 252 -12.68 -18.41 -4.49
N PRO A 253 -13.33 -19.51 -4.05
CA PRO A 253 -13.79 -19.61 -2.68
C PRO A 253 -12.59 -19.52 -1.72
N PRO A 254 -12.80 -19.02 -0.48
CA PRO A 254 -11.72 -18.93 0.51
C PRO A 254 -11.12 -20.32 0.75
N GLY A 255 -9.85 -20.49 0.37
CA GLY A 255 -9.07 -21.70 0.66
C GLY A 255 -8.35 -21.60 2.01
N GLU A 256 -7.59 -22.64 2.38
CA GLU A 256 -6.73 -22.59 3.57
C GLU A 256 -5.64 -21.52 3.41
N VAL A 257 -5.77 -20.41 4.14
CA VAL A 257 -4.83 -19.27 4.11
C VAL A 257 -3.40 -19.71 4.47
N ASP A 258 -3.27 -20.70 5.34
CA ASP A 258 -2.00 -21.32 5.75
C ASP A 258 -1.07 -21.69 4.59
N ARG A 259 -1.63 -22.18 3.48
CA ARG A 259 -0.82 -22.62 2.33
C ARG A 259 -0.02 -21.47 1.71
N PHE A 260 -0.47 -20.22 1.88
CA PHE A 260 0.23 -19.05 1.37
C PHE A 260 1.48 -18.70 2.20
N PHE A 261 1.58 -19.21 3.43
CA PHE A 261 2.66 -18.87 4.36
C PHE A 261 3.66 -20.02 4.59
N ARG A 262 3.37 -21.22 4.06
CA ARG A 262 4.24 -22.41 4.12
C ARG A 262 5.22 -22.48 2.97
#